data_AF-A0A377TSZ9-F1
#
_entry.id   AF-A0A377TSZ9-F1
#
_cell.length_a   1.000
_cell.length_b   1.000
_cell.length_c   1.000
_cell.angle_alpha   90.00
_cell.angle_beta   90.00
_cell.angle_gamma   90.00
#
_symmetry.space_group_name_H-M   'P 1'
#
loop_
_entity.id
_entity.type
_entity.pdbx_description
1 polymer ?
#
loop_
_entity_poly.entity_id
_entity_poly.type
_entity_poly.pdbx_seq_one_letter_code
_entity_poly.pdbx_strand_id
1 'polypeptide(L)'
;MDVCYNNTNVKLFGLNAGASYGPLASTHHAIDDLAVMRGFGNIQIFAPSSPRECRQIIDYAIGYQGPVYIRLDGKALPELHDESYRFVPGGDRHAEGRR
;
A
#
# COMPACT_ATOMS: atom_id res chain seq x y z
N MET A 1 -10.90 13.16 0.89
CA MET A 1 -12.16 13.63 0.28
C MET A 1 -11.91 14.24 -1.09
N ASP A 2 -11.30 15.44 -1.20
CA ASP A 2 -11.15 16.13 -2.50
C ASP A 2 -10.39 15.35 -3.57
N VAL A 3 -9.30 14.69 -3.19
CA VAL A 3 -8.49 13.88 -4.11
C VAL A 3 -9.32 12.78 -4.77
N CYS A 4 -10.13 12.06 -3.97
CA CYS A 4 -10.92 10.93 -4.45
C CYS A 4 -12.20 11.39 -5.15
N TYR A 5 -12.83 12.46 -4.66
CA TYR A 5 -14.04 13.04 -5.24
C TYR A 5 -13.78 13.64 -6.63
N ASN A 6 -12.69 14.39 -6.78
CA ASN A 6 -12.31 15.02 -8.05
C ASN A 6 -11.49 14.11 -8.97
N ASN A 7 -11.23 12.86 -8.56
CA ASN A 7 -10.39 11.90 -9.27
C ASN A 7 -9.00 12.46 -9.66
N THR A 8 -8.42 13.29 -8.79
CA THR A 8 -7.15 13.96 -9.06
C THR A 8 -6.00 12.95 -9.07
N ASN A 9 -5.03 13.15 -9.96
CA ASN A 9 -3.86 12.27 -10.09
C ASN A 9 -2.83 12.47 -8.97
N VAL A 10 -3.18 12.07 -7.74
CA VAL A 10 -2.34 12.22 -6.53
C VAL A 10 -1.93 10.85 -5.99
N LYS A 11 -0.67 10.73 -5.57
CA LYS A 11 -0.09 9.52 -4.97
C LYS A 11 0.19 9.78 -3.50
N LEU A 12 -0.57 9.13 -2.62
CA LEU A 12 -0.50 9.25 -1.18
C LEU A 12 0.36 8.12 -0.62
N PHE A 13 1.35 8.47 0.19
CA PHE A 13 2.17 7.49 0.91
C PHE A 13 1.81 7.55 2.39
N GLY A 14 1.16 6.50 2.89
CA GLY A 14 0.88 6.34 4.31
C GLY A 14 2.07 5.69 4.99
N LEU A 15 2.76 6.41 5.85
CA LEU A 15 3.86 5.88 6.65
C LEU A 15 3.34 5.40 8.02
N ASN A 16 4.13 4.58 8.71
CA ASN A 16 3.86 4.09 10.06
C ASN A 16 2.63 3.18 10.13
N ALA A 17 2.45 2.35 9.10
CA ALA A 17 1.43 1.32 9.07
C ALA A 17 1.54 0.34 10.25
N GLY A 18 0.43 0.12 10.95
CA GLY A 18 0.35 -0.84 12.05
C GLY A 18 1.26 -0.48 13.24
N ALA A 19 1.69 -1.52 13.98
CA ALA A 19 2.49 -1.39 15.20
C ALA A 19 4.01 -1.58 14.97
N SER A 20 4.44 -1.68 13.72
CA SER A 20 5.81 -2.07 13.37
C SER A 20 6.83 -0.95 13.62
N TYR A 21 6.36 0.31 13.74
CA TYR A 21 7.17 1.51 13.95
C TYR A 21 7.93 1.58 15.30
N GLY A 22 7.80 0.58 16.17
CA GLY A 22 8.63 0.44 17.37
C GLY A 22 8.04 1.14 18.61
N PRO A 23 8.87 1.66 19.54
CA PRO A 23 8.43 2.08 20.88
C PRO A 23 7.66 3.42 20.91
N LEU A 24 7.32 4.00 19.75
CA LEU A 24 6.44 5.16 19.73
C LEU A 24 5.07 4.75 20.29
N ALA A 25 4.49 5.65 21.10
CA ALA A 25 3.20 5.41 21.71
C ALA A 25 2.10 5.23 20.64
N SER A 26 0.97 4.66 21.05
CA SER A 26 -0.17 4.28 20.19
C SER A 26 -0.68 5.36 19.23
N THR A 27 -0.40 6.64 19.49
CA THR A 27 -0.78 7.77 18.63
C THR A 27 -0.09 7.79 17.26
N HIS A 28 1.02 7.07 17.10
CA HIS A 28 1.79 7.03 15.84
C HIS A 28 1.50 5.80 14.98
N HIS A 29 0.61 4.90 15.42
CA HIS A 29 0.29 3.66 14.73
C HIS A 29 -0.96 3.83 13.86
N ALA A 30 -0.78 3.75 12.53
CA ALA A 30 -1.89 3.76 11.59
C ALA A 30 -2.50 2.36 11.49
N ILE A 31 -3.45 2.06 12.39
CA ILE A 31 -4.14 0.74 12.47
C ILE A 31 -5.44 0.69 11.67
N ASP A 32 -6.09 1.84 11.48
CA ASP A 32 -7.42 1.94 10.82
C ASP A 32 -7.35 2.54 9.41
N ASP A 33 -6.15 2.82 8.92
CA ASP A 33 -5.90 3.46 7.63
C ASP A 33 -6.53 2.72 6.46
N LEU A 34 -6.39 1.39 6.39
CA LEU A 34 -7.03 0.60 5.34
C LEU A 34 -8.56 0.67 5.41
N ALA A 35 -9.15 0.67 6.60
CA ALA A 35 -10.60 0.76 6.77
C ALA A 35 -11.12 2.13 6.31
N VAL A 36 -10.43 3.20 6.70
CA VAL A 36 -10.73 4.57 6.29
C VAL A 36 -10.57 4.73 4.78
N MET A 37 -9.44 4.30 4.22
CA MET A 37 -9.15 4.47 2.80
C MET A 37 -10.11 3.69 1.90
N ARG A 38 -10.52 2.48 2.32
CA ARG A 38 -11.55 1.70 1.62
C ARG A 38 -12.94 2.37 1.58
N GLY A 39 -13.20 3.32 2.49
CA GLY A 39 -14.43 4.10 2.49
C GLY A 39 -14.49 5.14 1.36
N PHE A 40 -13.35 5.50 0.76
CA PHE A 40 -13.31 6.42 -0.37
C PHE A 40 -13.46 5.66 -1.70
N GLY A 41 -14.34 6.14 -2.58
CA GLY A 41 -14.45 5.65 -3.95
C GLY A 41 -13.28 6.14 -4.82
N ASN A 42 -13.07 5.48 -5.95
CA ASN A 42 -12.11 5.85 -7.00
C ASN A 42 -10.62 5.84 -6.62
N ILE A 43 -10.23 5.34 -5.45
CA ILE A 43 -8.83 5.24 -5.03
C ILE A 43 -8.32 3.80 -5.13
N GLN A 44 -7.12 3.63 -5.70
CA GLN A 44 -6.40 2.34 -5.61
C GLN A 44 -5.60 2.30 -4.32
N ILE A 45 -5.64 1.17 -3.63
CA ILE A 45 -5.02 0.97 -2.32
C ILE A 45 -4.03 -0.18 -2.44
N PHE A 46 -2.78 0.06 -2.07
CA PHE A 46 -1.71 -0.93 -2.11
C PHE A 46 -1.01 -1.02 -0.76
N ALA A 47 -0.59 -2.22 -0.38
CA ALA A 47 0.17 -2.50 0.84
C ALA A 47 1.28 -3.52 0.50
N PRO A 48 2.44 -3.06 0.00
CA PRO A 48 3.54 -3.95 -0.34
C PRO A 48 4.04 -4.76 0.85
N SER A 49 4.40 -6.01 0.59
CA SER A 49 4.95 -6.98 1.53
C SER A 49 6.48 -7.14 1.42
N SER A 50 7.08 -6.66 0.32
CA SER A 50 8.52 -6.76 0.06
C SER A 50 9.08 -5.53 -0.68
N PRO A 51 10.40 -5.28 -0.63
CA PRO A 51 11.04 -4.21 -1.40
C PRO A 51 10.81 -4.31 -2.91
N ARG A 52 10.89 -5.50 -3.50
CA ARG A 52 10.66 -5.70 -4.94
C ARG A 52 9.23 -5.40 -5.36
N GLU A 53 8.25 -5.87 -4.60
CA GLU A 53 6.84 -5.56 -4.84
C GLU A 53 6.58 -4.06 -4.70
N CYS A 54 7.09 -3.43 -3.64
CA CYS A 54 6.98 -2.00 -3.42
C CYS A 54 7.47 -1.18 -4.63
N ARG A 55 8.63 -1.56 -5.18
CA ARG A 55 9.16 -0.92 -6.39
C ARG A 55 8.19 -1.03 -7.57
N GLN A 56 7.70 -2.22 -7.86
CA GLN A 56 6.81 -2.43 -9.00
C GLN A 56 5.44 -1.75 -8.82
N ILE A 57 4.93 -1.67 -7.59
CA ILE A 57 3.73 -0.90 -7.24
C ILE A 57 3.95 0.58 -7.51
N ILE A 58 5.10 1.13 -7.12
CA ILE A 58 5.43 2.54 -7.38
C ILE A 58 5.55 2.81 -8.88
N ASP A 59 6.25 1.94 -9.62
CA ASP A 59 6.39 2.03 -11.08
C ASP A 59 5.00 2.04 -11.76
N TYR A 60 4.09 1.17 -11.33
CA TYR A 60 2.70 1.17 -11.77
C TYR A 60 1.96 2.47 -11.39
N ALA A 61 2.07 2.92 -10.14
CA ALA A 61 1.36 4.08 -9.62
C ALA A 61 1.75 5.39 -10.33
N ILE A 62 2.99 5.48 -10.80
CA ILE A 62 3.49 6.60 -11.63
C ILE A 62 2.77 6.66 -12.98
N GLY A 63 2.56 5.51 -13.62
CA GLY A 63 1.85 5.43 -14.90
C GLY A 63 0.33 5.56 -14.79
N TYR A 64 -0.24 5.20 -13.63
CA TYR A 64 -1.69 5.25 -13.40
C TYR A 64 -2.21 6.69 -13.28
N GLN A 65 -3.33 6.99 -13.95
CA GLN A 65 -4.04 8.28 -13.82
C GLN A 65 -5.19 8.16 -12.82
N GLY A 66 -5.06 8.87 -11.70
CA GLY A 66 -6.04 8.87 -10.62
C GLY A 66 -5.39 8.68 -9.26
N PRO A 67 -6.20 8.66 -8.19
CA PRO A 67 -5.69 8.64 -6.84
C PRO A 67 -5.22 7.25 -6.43
N VAL A 68 -4.05 7.21 -5.79
CA VAL A 68 -3.42 5.99 -5.28
C VAL A 68 -2.98 6.21 -3.85
N TYR A 69 -3.22 5.24 -2.98
CA TYR A 69 -2.68 5.17 -1.63
C TYR A 69 -1.78 3.95 -1.50
N ILE A 70 -0.54 4.18 -1.07
CA ILE A 70 0.45 3.12 -0.82
C ILE A 70 0.77 3.14 0.68
N ARG A 71 0.43 2.05 1.35
CA ARG A 71 0.66 1.82 2.78
C ARG A 71 2.06 1.26 2.98
N LEU A 72 2.91 2.03 3.65
CA LEU A 72 4.29 1.68 3.92
C LEU A 72 4.54 1.55 5.43
N ASP A 73 5.42 0.61 5.75
CA ASP A 73 5.93 0.42 7.09
C ASP A 73 7.17 1.30 7.32
N GLY A 74 7.51 1.58 8.59
CA GLY A 74 8.73 2.27 8.98
C GLY A 74 9.97 1.40 9.05
N LYS A 75 9.80 0.07 9.09
CA LYS A 75 10.92 -0.88 9.10
C LYS A 75 11.15 -1.46 7.71
N ALA A 76 12.43 -1.78 7.43
CA ALA A 76 12.78 -2.54 6.25
C ALA A 76 12.14 -3.92 6.30
N LEU A 77 11.36 -4.25 5.27
CA LEU A 77 10.77 -5.56 5.09
C LEU A 77 11.78 -6.52 4.43
N PRO A 78 11.76 -7.82 4.75
CA PRO A 78 12.57 -8.80 4.04
C PRO A 78 12.17 -8.89 2.57
N GLU A 79 13.10 -9.31 1.71
CA GLU A 79 12.76 -9.67 0.34
C GLU A 79 12.03 -11.02 0.34
N LEU A 80 10.81 -11.04 -0.19
CA LEU A 80 9.94 -12.22 -0.24
C LEU A 80 9.81 -12.77 -1.65
N HIS A 81 10.13 -11.97 -2.67
CA HIS A 81 9.92 -12.31 -4.06
C HIS A 81 11.23 -12.42 -4.83
N ASP A 82 11.32 -13.44 -5.67
CA ASP A 82 12.42 -13.60 -6.60
C ASP A 82 12.34 -12.59 -7.77
N GLU A 83 13.36 -12.62 -8.64
CA GLU A 83 13.46 -11.70 -9.78
C GLU A 83 12.38 -11.90 -10.84
N SER A 84 11.71 -13.04 -10.85
CA SER A 84 10.64 -13.38 -11.80
C SER A 84 9.30 -12.79 -11.41
N TYR A 85 9.11 -12.39 -10.14
CA TYR A 85 7.88 -11.80 -9.66
C TYR A 85 7.47 -10.56 -10.46
N ARG A 86 6.19 -10.50 -10.82
CA ARG A 86 5.56 -9.40 -11.54
C ARG A 86 4.30 -8.99 -10.81
N PHE A 87 4.31 -7.79 -10.26
CA PHE A 87 3.15 -7.19 -9.63
C PHE A 87 2.04 -6.97 -10.67
N VAL A 88 0.82 -7.37 -10.32
CA VAL A 88 -0.39 -7.09 -11.10
C VAL A 88 -1.43 -6.45 -10.18
N PRO A 89 -1.89 -5.22 -10.47
CA PRO A 89 -2.92 -4.56 -9.67
C PRO A 89 -4.18 -5.44 -9.53
N GLY A 90 -4.58 -5.72 -8.29
CA GLY A 90 -5.72 -6.60 -7.98
C GLY A 90 -5.48 -8.09 -8.23
N GLY A 91 -4.28 -8.47 -8.70
CA GLY A 91 -3.90 -9.84 -9.05
C GLY A 91 -3.25 -10.63 -7.92
N ASP A 92 -2.65 -9.97 -6.92
CA ASP A 92 -2.03 -10.62 -5.78
C ASP A 92 -3.08 -11.08 -4.76
N ARG A 93 -3.70 -12.22 -5.07
CA ARG A 93 -4.12 -13.14 -4.02
C ARG A 93 -2.87 -13.91 -3.63
N HIS A 94 -2.12 -13.40 -2.64
CA HIS A 94 -1.11 -14.23 -1.96
C HIS A 94 -1.79 -15.55 -1.64
N ALA A 95 -1.21 -16.65 -2.16
CA ALA A 95 -1.70 -18.00 -2.01
C ALA A 95 -2.21 -18.20 -0.59
N GLU A 96 -3.53 -18.19 -0.44
CA GLU A 96 -4.23 -18.69 0.74
C GLU A 96 -3.95 -20.19 0.75
N GLY A 97 -2.81 -20.53 1.34
CA GLY A 97 -2.43 -21.88 1.61
C GLY A 97 -3.52 -22.47 2.50
N ARG A 98 -4.30 -23.37 1.91
CA ARG A 98 -4.93 -24.53 2.55
C ARG A 98 -5.12 -24.37 4.08
N ARG A 99 -6.33 -24.02 4.49
CA ARG A 99 -7.17 -24.80 5.41
C ARG A 99 -8.57 -24.19 5.49
#